data_AF-A0A9W5R0B7-F1
#
_entry.id   AF-A0A9W5R0B7-F1
#
_cell.length_a   1.000
_cell.length_b   1.000
_cell.length_c   1.000
_cell.angle_alpha   90.00
_cell.angle_beta   90.00
_cell.angle_gamma   90.00
#
_symmetry.space_group_name_H-M   'P 1'
#
loop_
_entity.id
_entity.type
_entity.pdbx_description
1 polymer ?
#
loop_
_entity_poly.entity_id
_entity_poly.type
_entity_poly.pdbx_seq_one_letter_code
_entity_poly.pdbx_strand_id
1 'polypeptide(L)'
;MFLQFDIILQYVEYKEIPCKFILQEDKRITGKVIGRDPFMIYVKTADKEKGKTHFLFKHSIIDIIPQKDLDFKQVKEEIINYNKEKKKQKELRKAQEI
;
A
#
# COMPACT_ATOMS: atom_id res chain seq x y z
N MET A 1 5.54 16.03 3.28
CA MET A 1 4.66 15.68 2.14
C MET A 1 4.59 14.17 1.86
N PHE A 2 5.58 13.36 2.24
CA PHE A 2 5.56 11.89 2.10
C PHE A 2 4.48 11.15 2.94
N LEU A 3 4.05 11.72 4.07
CA LEU A 3 3.11 11.05 4.98
C LEU A 3 1.75 10.69 4.35
N GLN A 4 1.16 11.57 3.55
CA GLN A 4 -0.20 11.32 3.03
C GLN A 4 -0.20 10.23 1.95
N PHE A 5 0.77 10.25 1.05
CA PHE A 5 0.93 9.22 0.03
C PHE A 5 1.20 7.84 0.65
N ASP A 6 2.07 7.79 1.67
CA ASP A 6 2.35 6.54 2.39
C ASP A 6 1.14 6.02 3.17
N ILE A 7 0.29 6.89 3.71
CA ILE A 7 -0.97 6.50 4.36
C ILE A 7 -1.93 5.85 3.34
N ILE A 8 -2.08 6.45 2.16
CA ILE A 8 -2.95 5.90 1.10
C ILE A 8 -2.41 4.54 0.66
N LEU A 9 -1.11 4.45 0.40
CA LEU A 9 -0.44 3.21 0.03
C LEU A 9 -0.59 2.12 1.11
N GLN A 10 -0.51 2.50 2.40
CA GLN A 10 -0.76 1.59 3.52
C GLN A 10 -2.20 1.09 3.53
N TYR A 11 -3.14 1.98 3.25
CA TYR A 11 -4.56 1.64 3.27
C TYR A 11 -4.93 0.68 2.15
N VAL A 12 -4.49 0.95 0.92
CA VAL A 12 -4.78 0.06 -0.22
C VAL A 12 -4.06 -1.29 -0.09
N GLU A 13 -2.90 -1.33 0.56
CA GLU A 13 -2.23 -2.59 0.95
C GLU A 13 -3.08 -3.35 1.98
N TYR A 14 -3.41 -2.71 3.11
CA TYR A 14 -4.17 -3.33 4.21
C TYR A 14 -5.54 -3.85 3.78
N LYS A 15 -6.26 -3.09 2.95
CA LYS A 15 -7.59 -3.45 2.44
C LYS A 15 -7.54 -4.30 1.17
N GLU A 16 -6.33 -4.61 0.69
CA GLU A 16 -6.11 -5.33 -0.58
C GLU A 16 -6.86 -4.73 -1.78
N ILE A 17 -6.94 -3.39 -1.85
CA ILE A 17 -7.67 -2.69 -2.90
C ILE A 17 -6.85 -2.69 -4.19
N PRO A 18 -7.35 -3.26 -5.30
CA PRO A 18 -6.68 -3.15 -6.58
C PRO A 18 -6.58 -1.69 -7.00
N CYS A 19 -5.41 -1.30 -7.49
CA CYS A 19 -5.13 0.04 -7.97
C CYS A 19 -4.56 -0.01 -9.38
N LYS A 20 -4.86 1.01 -10.16
CA LYS A 20 -4.18 1.32 -11.41
C LYS A 20 -3.08 2.35 -11.12
N PHE A 21 -1.85 1.96 -11.38
CA PHE A 21 -0.65 2.78 -11.25
C PHE A 21 -0.32 3.37 -12.61
N ILE A 22 -0.26 4.70 -12.67
CA ILE A 22 0.18 5.44 -13.85
C ILE A 22 1.65 5.79 -13.63
N LEU A 23 2.51 5.28 -14.50
CA LEU A 23 3.96 5.50 -14.45
C LEU A 23 4.36 6.56 -15.48
N GLN A 24 5.61 7.01 -15.40
CA GLN A 24 6.26 7.78 -16.47
C GLN A 24 6.13 7.06 -17.83
N GLU A 25 6.14 7.86 -18.91
CA GLU A 25 6.04 7.37 -20.30
C GLU A 25 4.73 6.62 -20.61
N ASP A 26 3.62 7.03 -19.97
CA ASP A 26 2.28 6.45 -20.17
C ASP A 26 2.15 4.95 -19.89
N LYS A 27 3.15 4.34 -19.23
CA LYS A 27 3.09 2.94 -18.79
C LYS A 27 2.09 2.79 -17.66
N ARG A 28 1.35 1.67 -17.66
CA ARG A 28 0.26 1.42 -16.70
C ARG A 28 0.34 0.01 -16.15
N ILE A 29 0.14 -0.13 -14.85
CA ILE A 29 0.08 -1.43 -14.17
C ILE A 29 -1.18 -1.45 -13.31
N THR A 30 -1.92 -2.57 -13.34
CA THR A 30 -3.10 -2.76 -12.48
C THR A 30 -2.88 -3.95 -11.57
N GLY A 31 -2.97 -3.74 -10.26
CA GLY A 31 -2.72 -4.79 -9.29
C GLY A 31 -2.93 -4.35 -7.85
N LYS A 32 -2.66 -5.25 -6.91
CA LYS A 32 -2.74 -4.97 -5.46
C LYS A 32 -1.37 -4.67 -4.90
N VAL A 33 -1.27 -3.69 -4.01
CA VAL A 33 -0.05 -3.49 -3.21
C VAL A 33 0.04 -4.62 -2.20
N ILE A 34 1.15 -5.35 -2.21
CA ILE A 34 1.41 -6.49 -1.30
C ILE A 34 2.55 -6.21 -0.31
N GLY A 35 3.18 -5.04 -0.41
CA GLY A 35 4.21 -4.59 0.50
C GLY A 35 4.76 -3.24 0.08
N ARG A 36 5.47 -2.59 1.00
CA ARG A 36 6.02 -1.25 0.79
C ARG A 36 7.33 -1.06 1.54
N ASP A 37 8.20 -0.27 0.92
CA ASP A 37 9.44 0.24 1.48
C ASP A 37 9.45 1.77 1.41
N PRO A 38 10.45 2.44 2.02
CA PRO A 38 10.54 3.89 1.95
C PRO A 38 10.49 4.45 0.53
N PHE A 39 11.08 3.76 -0.45
CA PHE A 39 11.20 4.23 -1.83
C PHE A 39 10.47 3.38 -2.87
N MET A 40 9.96 2.21 -2.49
CA MET A 40 9.38 1.24 -3.43
C MET A 40 8.06 0.67 -2.92
N ILE A 41 7.27 0.14 -3.85
CA ILE A 41 6.09 -0.68 -3.56
C ILE A 41 6.15 -1.98 -4.37
N TYR A 42 5.57 -3.02 -3.81
CA TYR A 42 5.45 -4.33 -4.45
C TYR A 42 4.00 -4.50 -4.93
N VAL A 43 3.79 -4.68 -6.22
CA VAL A 43 2.45 -4.79 -6.82
C VAL A 43 2.27 -6.15 -7.45
N LYS A 44 1.27 -6.90 -6.99
CA LYS A 44 0.88 -8.19 -7.58
C LYS A 44 -0.20 -7.97 -8.63
N THR A 45 0.09 -8.29 -9.88
CA THR A 45 -0.87 -8.22 -10.99
C THR A 45 -1.75 -9.46 -11.03
N ALA A 46 -3.02 -9.28 -11.39
CA ALA A 46 -3.96 -10.36 -11.63
C ALA A 46 -3.87 -10.78 -13.11
N ASP A 47 -2.70 -11.30 -13.52
CA ASP A 47 -2.55 -11.86 -14.87
C ASP A 47 -2.95 -13.34 -14.89
N LYS A 48 -3.60 -13.77 -15.98
CA LYS A 48 -4.40 -15.02 -16.05
C LYS A 48 -3.59 -16.31 -15.90
N GLU A 49 -2.27 -16.29 -16.13
CA GLU A 49 -1.46 -17.51 -16.15
C GLU A 49 -0.45 -17.66 -15.00
N LYS A 50 -0.14 -16.57 -14.29
CA LYS A 50 0.67 -16.51 -13.04
C LYS A 50 0.79 -15.03 -12.68
N GLY A 51 0.13 -14.60 -11.62
CA GLY A 51 0.23 -13.21 -11.16
C GLY A 51 1.70 -12.82 -10.90
N LYS A 52 2.21 -11.84 -11.63
CA LYS A 52 3.59 -11.37 -11.51
C LYS A 52 3.68 -10.33 -10.39
N THR A 53 4.79 -10.34 -9.67
CA THR A 53 5.13 -9.29 -8.70
C THR A 53 6.00 -8.25 -9.39
N HIS A 54 5.56 -7.00 -9.37
CA HIS A 54 6.26 -5.85 -9.91
C HIS A 54 6.84 -5.02 -8.77
N PHE A 55 8.04 -4.49 -9.01
CA PHE A 55 8.78 -3.64 -8.08
C PHE A 55 8.74 -2.22 -8.65
N LEU A 56 8.01 -1.32 -8.01
CA LEU A 56 7.81 0.04 -8.51
C LEU A 56 8.47 1.05 -7.58
N PHE A 57 9.32 1.90 -8.13
CA PHE A 57 9.85 3.04 -7.40
C PHE A 57 8.78 4.12 -7.25
N LYS A 58 8.62 4.68 -6.05
CA LYS A 58 7.60 5.71 -5.80
C LYS A 58 7.79 6.95 -6.67
N HIS A 59 9.03 7.29 -7.01
CA HIS A 59 9.34 8.46 -7.85
C HIS A 59 8.93 8.28 -9.32
N SER A 60 8.69 7.05 -9.79
CA SER A 60 8.24 6.80 -11.17
C SER A 60 6.72 6.74 -11.30
N ILE A 61 6.00 6.74 -10.17
CA ILE A 61 4.55 6.75 -10.12
C ILE A 61 4.08 8.20 -10.22
N ILE A 62 3.34 8.50 -11.29
CA ILE A 62 2.70 9.79 -11.50
C ILE A 62 1.39 9.86 -10.72
N ASP A 63 0.58 8.80 -10.81
CA ASP A 63 -0.75 8.75 -10.21
C ASP A 63 -1.13 7.32 -9.78
N ILE A 64 -2.04 7.24 -8.82
CA ILE A 64 -2.62 6.00 -8.30
C ILE A 64 -4.13 6.15 -8.27
N ILE A 65 -4.82 5.25 -8.98
CA ILE A 65 -6.28 5.24 -9.07
C ILE A 65 -6.77 3.94 -8.42
N PRO A 66 -7.30 3.99 -7.18
CA PRO A 66 -7.91 2.84 -6.53
C PRO A 66 -9.19 2.41 -7.26
N GLN A 67 -9.52 1.11 -7.24
CA GLN A 67 -10.75 0.59 -7.86
C GLN A 67 -12.03 1.06 -7.15
N LYS A 68 -11.91 1.47 -5.88
CA LYS A 68 -13.01 2.01 -5.08
C LYS A 68 -12.65 3.41 -4.59
N ASP A 69 -13.62 4.31 -4.57
CA ASP A 69 -13.47 5.63 -3.98
C ASP A 69 -13.04 5.56 -2.51
N LEU A 70 -12.12 6.44 -2.15
CA LEU A 70 -11.54 6.52 -0.83
C LEU A 70 -12.03 7.77 -0.10
N ASP A 71 -12.63 7.59 1.08
CA ASP A 71 -12.85 8.70 2.00
C ASP A 71 -11.57 8.96 2.80
N PHE A 72 -10.90 10.08 2.52
CA PHE A 72 -9.63 10.42 3.15
C PHE A 72 -9.69 10.58 4.67
N LYS A 73 -10.84 10.92 5.25
CA LYS A 73 -10.98 11.00 6.72
C LYS A 73 -10.98 9.60 7.31
N GLN A 74 -11.80 8.71 6.76
CA GLN A 74 -11.90 7.32 7.18
C GLN A 74 -10.56 6.59 7.01
N VAL A 75 -9.90 6.77 5.85
CA VAL A 75 -8.57 6.19 5.57
C VAL A 75 -7.55 6.56 6.64
N LYS A 76 -7.48 7.83 7.04
CA LYS A 76 -6.53 8.29 8.06
C LYS A 76 -6.82 7.67 9.42
N GLU A 77 -8.08 7.68 9.85
CA GLU A 77 -8.49 7.12 11.14
C GLU A 77 -8.19 5.62 11.22
N GLU A 78 -8.56 4.87 10.17
CA GLU A 78 -8.32 3.43 10.10
C GLU A 78 -6.83 3.09 10.16
N ILE A 79 -5.98 3.81 9.41
CA ILE A 79 -4.53 3.57 9.42
C ILE A 79 -3.91 3.94 10.77
N ILE A 80 -4.35 5.02 11.41
CA ILE A 80 -3.87 5.39 12.75
C ILE A 80 -4.20 4.27 13.75
N ASN A 81 -5.43 3.75 13.73
CA ASN A 81 -5.87 2.68 14.62
C ASN A 81 -5.10 1.39 14.36
N TYR A 82 -4.98 0.98 13.10
CA TYR A 82 -4.18 -0.18 12.69
C TYR A 82 -2.72 -0.07 13.18
N ASN A 83 -2.09 1.10 13.03
CA ASN A 83 -0.72 1.33 13.47
C ASN A 83 -0.58 1.27 15.00
N LYS A 84 -1.55 1.80 15.75
CA LYS A 84 -1.59 1.70 17.21
C LYS A 84 -1.70 0.25 17.67
N GLU A 85 -2.61 -0.53 17.07
CA GLU A 85 -2.80 -1.95 17.39
C GLU A 85 -1.55 -2.77 17.08
N LYS A 86 -0.95 -2.56 15.90
CA LYS A 86 0.28 -3.24 15.51
C LYS A 86 1.45 -2.90 16.45
N LYS A 87 1.53 -1.67 16.96
CA LYS A 87 2.53 -1.28 17.97
C LYS A 87 2.31 -2.01 19.29
N LYS A 88 1.07 -2.03 19.80
CA LYS A 88 0.71 -2.77 21.03
C LYS A 88 1.04 -4.26 20.91
N GLN A 89 0.70 -4.88 19.79
CA GLN A 89 1.01 -6.30 19.56
C GLN A 89 2.52 -6.57 19.53
N LYS A 90 3.33 -5.67 18.94
CA LYS A 90 4.79 -5.78 18.96
C LYS A 90 5.36 -5.67 20.38
N GLU A 91 4.83 -4.78 21.20
CA GLU A 91 5.25 -4.60 22.60
C GLU A 91 4.89 -5.83 23.44
N LEU A 92 3.69 -6.38 23.27
CA LEU A 92 3.26 -7.61 23.96
C LEU A 92 4.11 -8.82 23.60
N ARG A 93 4.45 -9.00 22.32
CA ARG A 93 5.33 -10.10 21.88
C ARG A 93 6.72 -10.01 22.49
N LYS A 94 7.32 -8.80 22.51
CA LYS A 94 8.62 -8.57 23.15
C LYS A 94 8.60 -8.82 24.65
N ALA A 95 7.49 -8.57 25.32
CA ALA A 95 7.32 -8.84 26.75
C ALA A 95 7.10 -10.33 27.08
N GLN A 96 6.73 -11.16 26.09
CA GLN A 96 6.57 -12.62 26.22
C GLN A 96 7.84 -13.39 25.87
N GLU A 97 8.84 -12.74 25.27
CA GLU A 97 10.15 -13.31 24.89
C GLU A 97 11.23 -13.08 25.96
N ILE A 98 10.87 -12.49 27.11
CA ILE A 98 11.70 -12.29 28.32
C ILE A 98 11.18 -13.21 29.41
#